data_AF-A0A965KR86-F1
#
_entry.id   AF-A0A965KR86-F1
#
_cell.length_a   1.000
_cell.length_b   1.000
_cell.length_c   1.000
_cell.angle_alpha   90.00
_cell.angle_beta   90.00
_cell.angle_gamma   90.00
#
_symmetry.space_group_name_H-M   'P 1'
#
loop_
_entity.id
_entity.type
_entity.pdbx_description
1 polymer ?
#
loop_
_entity_poly.entity_id
_entity_poly.type
_entity_poly.pdbx_seq_one_letter_code
_entity_poly.pdbx_strand_id
1 'polypeptide(L)' 'MTKAPTTAITIPRDMLPRDGRFGCGPSKVRDAQLDALGGEGRRL' A
#
# COMPACT_ATOMS: atom_id res chain seq x y z
N MET A 1 -10.71 -0.89 -31.21
CA MET A 1 -10.44 -1.77 -30.07
C MET A 1 -11.54 -1.58 -29.04
N THR A 2 -12.62 -2.36 -29.11
CA THR A 2 -13.80 -2.21 -28.23
C THR A 2 -13.64 -3.08 -26.98
N LYS A 3 -13.59 -2.44 -25.80
CA LYS A 3 -13.52 -3.12 -24.50
C LYS A 3 -14.89 -3.71 -24.15
N ALA A 4 -14.94 -5.01 -23.82
CA ALA A 4 -16.14 -5.72 -23.38
C ALA A 4 -16.75 -5.12 -22.09
N PRO A 5 -18.08 -5.26 -21.85
CA PRO A 5 -18.72 -4.74 -20.65
C PRO A 5 -18.10 -5.38 -19.41
N THR A 6 -17.51 -4.55 -18.53
CA THR A 6 -16.85 -5.00 -17.32
C THR A 6 -17.92 -5.31 -16.27
N THR A 7 -18.32 -6.58 -16.15
CA THR A 7 -19.04 -7.06 -14.96
C THR A 7 -18.12 -6.85 -13.75
N ALA A 8 -18.50 -6.00 -12.81
CA ALA A 8 -17.69 -5.69 -11.64
C ALA A 8 -17.60 -6.92 -10.72
N ILE A 9 -16.41 -7.51 -10.62
CA ILE A 9 -16.10 -8.57 -9.66
C ILE A 9 -15.70 -7.90 -8.35
N THR A 10 -16.48 -8.10 -7.28
CA THR A 10 -16.18 -7.54 -5.95
C THR A 10 -15.34 -8.54 -5.14
N ILE A 11 -14.20 -8.09 -4.62
CA ILE A 11 -13.40 -8.84 -3.65
C ILE A 11 -14.13 -8.80 -2.30
N PRO A 12 -14.42 -9.95 -1.65
CA PRO A 12 -15.00 -9.97 -0.31
C PRO A 12 -14.17 -9.15 0.69
N ARG A 13 -14.84 -8.43 1.59
CA ARG A 13 -14.17 -7.47 2.50
C ARG A 13 -13.07 -8.09 3.35
N ASP A 14 -13.27 -9.33 3.78
CA ASP A 14 -12.31 -10.08 4.61
C ASP A 14 -11.08 -10.55 3.83
N MET A 15 -11.12 -10.43 2.50
CA MET A 15 -10.03 -10.79 1.58
C MET A 15 -9.23 -9.57 1.11
N LEU A 16 -9.55 -8.37 1.59
CA LEU A 16 -8.80 -7.17 1.23
C LEU A 16 -7.48 -7.11 2.02
N PRO A 17 -6.35 -6.76 1.37
CA PRO A 17 -5.10 -6.56 2.06
C PRO A 17 -5.20 -5.36 3.01
N ARG A 18 -4.54 -5.44 4.17
CA ARG A 18 -4.47 -4.31 5.12
C ARG A 18 -3.78 -3.08 4.53
N ASP A 19 -2.95 -3.29 3.51
CA ASP A 19 -2.29 -2.22 2.76
C ASP A 19 -2.43 -2.46 1.26
N GLY A 20 -3.01 -1.49 0.57
CA GLY A 20 -3.30 -1.55 -0.86
C GLY A 20 -2.20 -0.95 -1.76
N ARG A 21 -1.01 -0.65 -1.23
CA ARG A 21 0.04 0.08 -1.96
C ARG A 21 0.82 -0.83 -2.90
N PHE A 22 0.19 -1.20 -4.02
CA PHE A 22 0.74 -2.05 -5.08
C PHE A 22 1.28 -1.30 -6.32
N GLY A 23 1.43 0.03 -6.25
CA GLY A 23 1.87 0.86 -7.40
C GLY A 23 3.37 0.75 -7.73
N CYS A 24 3.77 1.23 -8.93
CA CYS A 24 5.16 1.40 -9.34
C CYS A 24 5.79 2.68 -8.74
N GLY A 25 5.89 2.72 -7.41
CA GLY A 25 6.68 3.69 -6.64
C GLY A 25 6.08 5.10 -6.51
N PRO A 26 6.00 5.68 -5.28
CA PRO A 26 6.43 5.14 -3.99
C PRO A 26 5.35 4.29 -3.30
N SER A 27 5.78 3.20 -2.67
CA SER A 27 4.92 2.20 -2.02
C SER A 27 4.98 2.32 -0.48
N LYS A 28 4.31 1.41 0.25
CA LYS A 28 4.38 1.41 1.73
C LYS A 28 5.82 1.45 2.23
N VAL A 29 6.13 2.51 2.97
CA VAL A 29 7.38 2.61 3.74
C VAL A 29 7.22 1.79 5.01
N ARG A 30 8.26 1.03 5.35
CA ARG A 30 8.25 0.11 6.48
C ARG A 30 8.41 0.87 7.78
N ASP A 31 7.77 0.38 8.83
CA ASP A 31 7.78 1.03 10.14
C ASP A 31 9.20 1.18 10.69
N ALA A 32 10.09 0.20 10.51
CA ALA A 32 11.50 0.32 10.92
C ALA A 32 12.27 1.48 10.26
N GLN A 33 11.89 1.88 9.03
CA GLN A 33 12.50 3.05 8.39
C GLN A 33 12.01 4.34 9.04
N LEU A 34 10.79 4.33 9.57
CA LEU A 34 10.24 5.41 10.37
C LEU A 34 10.89 5.42 11.77
N ASP A 35 11.10 4.25 12.38
CA ASP A 35 11.69 4.11 13.70
C ASP A 35 13.16 4.55 13.73
N ALA A 36 13.94 4.18 12.72
CA ALA A 36 15.33 4.61 12.58
C ALA A 36 15.43 6.14 12.45
N LEU A 37 14.54 6.74 11.65
CA LEU A 37 14.45 8.19 11.54
C LEU A 37 14.05 8.83 12.87
N GLY A 38 13.10 8.22 13.59
CA GLY A 38 12.66 8.68 14.91
C GLY A 38 13.74 8.57 15.99
N GLY A 39 14.55 7.51 15.96
CA GLY A 39 15.66 7.30 16.88
C GLY A 39 16.78 8.32 16.68
N GLU A 40 17.20 8.52 15.43
CA GLU A 40 18.25 9.50 15.09
C GLU A 40 17.78 10.94 15.30
N GLY A 41 16.53 11.26 14.94
CA GLY A 41 15.96 12.58 15.18
C GLY A 41 15.87 12.97 16.66
N ARG A 42 15.78 11.98 17.56
CA ARG A 42 15.76 12.21 19.02
C ARG A 42 17.14 12.45 19.62
N ARG A 43 18.21 12.16 18.88
CA ARG A 43 19.60 12.24 19.35
C ARG A 43 20.27 13.59 19.04
N LEU A 44 19.71 14.35 18.10
CA LEU A 44 20.13 15.70 17.73
C LEU A 44 19.66 16.74 18.76
#